data_AF-A0AAX1UCX2-F1
#
_entry.id   AF-A0AAX1UCX2-F1
#
_cell.length_a   1.000
_cell.length_b   1.000
_cell.length_c   1.000
_cell.angle_alpha   90.00
_cell.angle_beta   90.00
_cell.angle_gamma   90.00
#
_symmetry.space_group_name_H-M   'P 1'
#
loop_
_entity.id
_entity.type
_entity.pdbx_description
1 polymer ?
#
loop_
_entity_poly.entity_id
_entity_poly.type
_entity_poly.pdbx_seq_one_letter_code
_entity_poly.pdbx_strand_id
1 'polypeptide(L)'
;MNEKIIKMSIFDILCLPVFLYTYELLPVLFWIVLILVDSYEIKEIDIKGIIGTLDDIQKTDKRIMILSVGYMIGIGIIAFKNFALAGILIVNELLVCLVSIVNLNNNENKNDK
;
A
#
# COMPACT_ATOMS: atom_id res chain seq x y z
N MET A 1 14.82 8.35 2.93
CA MET A 1 13.42 8.32 2.44
C MET A 1 13.19 7.15 1.51
N ASN A 2 13.95 7.01 0.41
CA ASN A 2 13.76 5.93 -0.59
C ASN A 2 13.89 4.50 -0.05
N GLU A 3 14.81 4.20 0.88
CA GLU A 3 14.97 2.83 1.40
C GLU A 3 13.75 2.31 2.17
N LYS A 4 13.03 3.19 2.88
CA LYS A 4 11.81 2.80 3.60
C LYS A 4 10.70 2.44 2.62
N ILE A 5 10.51 3.28 1.61
CA ILE A 5 9.53 3.06 0.53
C ILE A 5 9.84 1.76 -0.20
N ILE A 6 11.11 1.51 -0.54
CA ILE A 6 11.54 0.26 -1.18
C ILE A 6 11.22 -0.96 -0.30
N LYS A 7 11.51 -0.91 1.01
CA LYS A 7 11.21 -2.01 1.93
C LYS A 7 9.72 -2.27 2.05
N MET A 8 8.92 -1.22 2.12
CA MET A 8 7.46 -1.30 2.14
C MET A 8 6.95 -1.93 0.84
N SER A 9 7.32 -1.41 -0.34
CA SER A 9 6.87 -1.99 -1.61
C SER A 9 7.31 -3.44 -1.80
N ILE A 10 8.49 -3.84 -1.32
CA ILE A 10 8.89 -5.26 -1.33
C ILE A 10 8.00 -6.09 -0.41
N PHE A 11 7.68 -5.58 0.77
CA PHE A 11 6.79 -6.24 1.71
C PHE A 11 5.38 -6.43 1.14
N ASP A 12 4.82 -5.41 0.49
CA ASP A 12 3.48 -5.46 -0.10
C ASP A 12 3.41 -6.50 -1.22
N ILE A 13 4.43 -6.55 -2.08
CA ILE A 13 4.57 -7.59 -3.12
C ILE A 13 4.66 -8.99 -2.51
N LEU A 14 5.40 -9.16 -1.41
CA LEU A 14 5.51 -10.45 -0.72
C LEU A 14 4.21 -10.86 -0.01
N CYS A 15 3.36 -9.90 0.35
CA CYS A 15 2.05 -10.17 0.96
C CYS A 15 1.01 -10.64 -0.06
N LEU A 16 1.13 -10.30 -1.35
CA LEU A 16 0.22 -10.74 -2.41
C LEU A 16 -0.06 -12.27 -2.44
N PRO A 17 0.96 -13.16 -2.44
CA PRO A 17 0.71 -14.61 -2.36
C PRO A 17 0.09 -15.03 -1.01
N VAL A 18 0.39 -14.33 0.08
CA VAL A 18 -0.20 -14.60 1.40
C VAL A 18 -1.68 -14.25 1.41
N PHE A 19 -2.06 -13.10 0.84
CA PHE A 19 -3.47 -12.71 0.68
C PHE A 19 -4.24 -13.70 -0.17
N LEU A 20 -3.65 -14.14 -1.29
CA LEU A 20 -4.26 -15.15 -2.14
C LEU A 20 -4.49 -16.47 -1.40
N TYR A 21 -3.49 -16.95 -0.66
CA TYR A 21 -3.58 -18.19 0.09
C TYR A 21 -4.59 -18.11 1.25
N THR A 22 -4.52 -17.04 2.05
CA THR A 22 -5.37 -16.85 3.22
C THR A 22 -6.82 -16.61 2.84
N TYR A 23 -7.09 -15.91 1.73
CA TYR A 23 -8.46 -15.69 1.25
C TYR A 23 -9.15 -17.00 0.82
N GLU A 24 -8.41 -17.93 0.20
CA GLU A 24 -8.95 -19.21 -0.25
C GLU A 24 -9.15 -20.21 0.90
N LEU A 25 -8.25 -20.26 1.88
CA LEU A 25 -8.31 -21.24 2.97
C LEU A 25 -9.05 -20.77 4.23
N LEU A 26 -8.87 -19.52 4.63
CA LEU A 26 -9.37 -19.03 5.91
C LEU A 26 -9.71 -17.54 5.83
N PRO A 27 -10.93 -17.18 5.37
CA PRO A 27 -11.31 -15.79 5.13
C PRO A 27 -11.14 -14.86 6.33
N VAL A 28 -11.30 -15.37 7.56
CA VAL A 28 -11.06 -14.60 8.79
C VAL A 28 -9.58 -14.21 8.94
N LEU A 29 -8.66 -15.14 8.63
CA LEU A 29 -7.22 -14.87 8.69
C LEU A 29 -6.80 -13.84 7.64
N PHE A 30 -7.41 -13.88 6.46
CA PHE A 30 -7.19 -12.87 5.42
C PHE A 30 -7.44 -11.45 5.96
N TRP A 31 -8.59 -11.21 6.59
CA TRP A 31 -8.91 -9.89 7.14
C TRP A 31 -7.95 -9.47 8.26
N ILE A 32 -7.52 -10.40 9.11
CA ILE A 32 -6.52 -10.11 10.16
C ILE A 32 -5.20 -9.68 9.53
N VAL A 33 -4.71 -10.42 8.54
CA VAL A 33 -3.45 -10.09 7.85
C VAL A 33 -3.58 -8.76 7.12
N LEU A 34 -4.70 -8.50 6.46
CA LEU A 34 -4.97 -7.23 5.76
C LEU A 34 -4.86 -6.04 6.72
N ILE A 35 -5.56 -6.08 7.85
CA ILE A 35 -5.51 -5.01 8.86
C ILE A 35 -4.11 -4.81 9.43
N LEU A 36 -3.34 -5.89 9.63
CA LEU A 36 -1.97 -5.81 10.13
C LEU A 36 -1.03 -5.14 9.11
N VAL A 37 -1.17 -5.47 7.84
CA VAL A 37 -0.42 -4.84 6.75
C VAL A 37 -0.80 -3.36 6.67
N ASP A 38 -2.09 -3.02 6.62
CA ASP A 38 -2.56 -1.63 6.58
C ASP A 38 -2.05 -0.81 7.78
N SER A 39 -2.04 -1.40 8.97
CA SER A 39 -1.52 -0.75 10.18
C SER A 39 -0.02 -0.47 10.09
N TYR A 40 0.73 -1.37 9.44
CA TYR A 40 2.15 -1.18 9.16
C TYR A 40 2.36 -0.09 8.10
N GLU A 41 1.59 -0.12 7.02
CA GLU A 41 1.62 0.89 5.96
C GLU A 41 1.32 2.28 6.51
N ILE A 42 0.21 2.49 7.21
CA ILE A 42 -0.19 3.78 7.78
C ILE A 42 0.87 4.35 8.73
N LYS A 43 1.62 3.49 9.42
CA LYS A 43 2.69 3.89 10.35
C LYS A 43 3.96 4.32 9.62
N GLU A 44 4.28 3.72 8.48
CA GLU A 44 5.47 4.02 7.68
C GLU A 44 5.22 5.00 6.53
N ILE A 45 3.96 5.23 6.16
CA ILE A 45 3.52 6.27 5.23
C ILE A 45 3.84 7.63 5.86
N ASP A 46 5.02 8.14 5.52
CA ASP A 46 5.40 9.53 5.75
C ASP A 46 4.77 10.38 4.64
N ILE A 47 3.57 10.86 4.89
CA ILE A 47 2.73 11.48 3.87
C ILE A 47 3.32 12.81 3.39
N LYS A 48 4.20 13.46 4.19
CA LYS A 48 5.03 14.59 3.75
C LYS A 48 6.03 14.18 2.66
N GLY A 49 6.51 12.94 2.71
CA GLY A 49 7.33 12.34 1.65
C GLY A 49 6.52 12.02 0.39
N ILE A 50 5.25 11.60 0.52
CA ILE A 50 4.36 11.29 -0.62
C ILE A 50 3.96 12.56 -1.38
N ILE A 51 3.59 13.64 -0.67
CA ILE A 51 3.32 14.95 -1.26
C ILE A 51 4.61 15.54 -1.87
N GLY A 52 5.74 15.44 -1.15
CA GLY A 52 7.03 15.85 -1.70
C GLY A 52 7.44 15.09 -2.98
N THR A 53 7.07 13.81 -3.12
CA THR A 53 7.29 13.05 -4.35
C THR A 53 6.35 13.41 -5.51
N LEU A 54 5.17 14.00 -5.23
CA LEU A 54 4.29 14.55 -6.26
C LEU A 54 4.83 15.87 -6.84
N ASP A 55 5.52 16.67 -6.03
CA ASP A 55 6.25 17.85 -6.51
C ASP A 55 7.57 17.49 -7.22
N ASP A 56 8.19 16.35 -6.87
CA ASP A 56 9.51 15.93 -7.37
C ASP A 56 9.45 14.73 -8.35
N ILE A 57 8.35 14.61 -9.12
CA ILE A 57 8.10 13.55 -10.13
C ILE A 57 9.27 13.40 -11.13
N GLN A 58 10.09 14.43 -11.31
CA GLN A 58 11.26 14.40 -12.18
C GLN A 58 12.43 13.51 -11.67
N LYS A 59 12.44 13.06 -10.41
CA LYS A 59 13.51 12.21 -9.83
C LYS A 59 13.00 10.92 -9.19
N THR A 60 11.97 10.30 -9.75
CA THR A 60 11.52 8.99 -9.27
C THR A 60 12.62 7.95 -9.49
N ASP A 61 13.06 7.29 -8.41
CA ASP A 61 14.08 6.24 -8.46
C ASP A 61 13.59 5.06 -9.31
N LYS A 62 14.40 4.61 -10.28
CA LYS A 62 14.08 3.48 -11.17
C LYS A 62 13.66 2.23 -10.39
N ARG A 63 14.20 2.03 -9.17
CA ARG A 63 13.86 0.89 -8.31
C ARG A 63 12.40 0.94 -7.84
N ILE A 64 11.92 2.12 -7.45
CA ILE A 64 10.53 2.31 -7.01
C ILE A 64 9.59 2.06 -8.18
N MET A 65 9.93 2.57 -9.38
CA MET A 65 9.15 2.31 -10.59
C MET A 65 9.05 0.81 -10.89
N ILE A 66 10.15 0.06 -10.81
CA ILE A 66 10.15 -1.39 -11.02
C ILE A 66 9.27 -2.11 -9.98
N LEU A 67 9.35 -1.70 -8.72
CA LEU A 67 8.55 -2.29 -7.65
C LEU A 67 7.05 -2.00 -7.85
N SER A 68 6.68 -0.77 -8.19
CA SER A 68 5.29 -0.42 -8.49
C SER A 68 4.74 -1.22 -9.68
N VAL A 69 5.53 -1.39 -10.75
CA VAL A 69 5.14 -2.24 -11.88
C VAL A 69 5.02 -3.71 -11.46
N GLY A 70 5.95 -4.20 -10.65
CA GLY A 70 5.91 -5.57 -10.11
C GLY A 70 4.66 -5.84 -9.27
N TYR A 71 4.28 -4.88 -8.42
CA TYR A 71 3.05 -4.95 -7.63
C TYR A 71 1.80 -4.99 -8.51
N MET A 72 1.71 -4.10 -9.51
CA MET A 72 0.60 -4.07 -10.47
C MET A 72 0.47 -5.40 -11.25
N ILE A 73 1.60 -5.98 -11.66
CA ILE A 73 1.61 -7.31 -12.28
C ILE A 73 1.12 -8.38 -11.30
N GLY A 74 1.54 -8.33 -10.03
CA GLY A 74 1.09 -9.24 -8.98
C GLY A 74 -0.42 -9.18 -8.75
N ILE A 75 -0.99 -7.98 -8.66
CA ILE A 75 -2.44 -7.76 -8.60
C ILE A 75 -3.12 -8.31 -9.86
N GLY A 76 -2.53 -8.10 -11.04
CA GLY A 76 -3.02 -8.69 -12.28
C GLY A 76 -3.10 -10.22 -12.23
N ILE A 77 -2.06 -10.88 -11.74
CA ILE A 77 -2.04 -12.34 -11.55
C ILE A 77 -3.11 -12.79 -10.55
N ILE A 78 -3.30 -12.06 -9.44
CA ILE A 78 -4.38 -12.33 -8.48
C ILE A 78 -5.73 -12.17 -9.16
N ALA A 79 -5.95 -11.12 -9.96
CA ALA A 79 -7.22 -10.88 -10.63
C ALA A 79 -7.59 -12.02 -11.58
N PHE A 80 -6.61 -12.65 -12.24
CA PHE A 80 -6.83 -13.84 -13.06
C PHE A 80 -7.25 -15.06 -12.25
N LYS A 81 -6.72 -15.24 -11.03
CA LYS A 81 -7.07 -16.38 -10.16
C LYS A 81 -8.36 -16.14 -9.36
N ASN A 82 -8.53 -14.94 -8.82
CA ASN A 82 -9.61 -14.56 -7.94
C ASN A 82 -9.92 -13.06 -8.08
N PHE A 83 -10.84 -12.74 -9.00
CA PHE A 83 -11.21 -11.36 -9.30
C PHE A 83 -11.78 -10.61 -8.10
N ALA A 84 -12.55 -11.29 -7.24
CA ALA A 84 -13.10 -10.69 -6.03
C ALA A 84 -12.01 -10.24 -5.06
N LEU A 85 -10.99 -11.08 -4.84
CA LEU A 85 -9.85 -10.73 -4.01
C LEU A 85 -9.06 -9.54 -4.57
N ALA A 86 -8.79 -9.53 -5.88
CA ALA A 86 -8.12 -8.38 -6.50
C ALA A 86 -8.91 -7.09 -6.30
N GLY A 87 -10.23 -7.13 -6.44
CA GLY A 87 -11.11 -6.00 -6.16
C GLY A 87 -11.00 -5.53 -4.70
N ILE A 88 -10.99 -6.45 -3.74
CA ILE A 88 -10.81 -6.13 -2.32
C ILE A 88 -9.47 -5.41 -2.09
N LEU A 89 -8.36 -5.93 -2.62
CA LEU A 89 -7.03 -5.34 -2.46
C LEU A 89 -6.95 -3.92 -3.06
N ILE A 90 -7.51 -3.70 -4.25
CA ILE A 90 -7.55 -2.37 -4.89
C ILE A 90 -8.36 -1.38 -4.05
N VAL A 91 -9.55 -1.79 -3.58
CA VAL A 91 -10.38 -0.93 -2.73
C VAL A 91 -9.68 -0.63 -1.41
N ASN A 92 -8.97 -1.61 -0.84
CA ASN A 92 -8.22 -1.45 0.39
C ASN A 92 -7.11 -0.40 0.26
N GLU A 93 -6.31 -0.44 -0.81
CA GLU A 93 -5.29 0.59 -1.04
C GLU A 93 -5.88 2.00 -1.15
N LEU A 94 -7.02 2.16 -1.83
CA LEU A 94 -7.70 3.45 -1.91
C LEU A 94 -8.12 3.95 -0.53
N LEU A 95 -8.59 3.05 0.35
CA LEU A 95 -8.95 3.39 1.73
C LEU A 95 -7.73 3.82 2.55
N VAL A 96 -6.62 3.08 2.45
CA VAL A 96 -5.36 3.44 3.12
C VAL A 96 -4.85 4.80 2.65
N CYS A 97 -4.93 5.09 1.35
CA CYS A 97 -4.59 6.39 0.79
C CYS A 97 -5.48 7.51 1.36
N LEU A 98 -6.80 7.29 1.44
CA LEU A 98 -7.74 8.26 1.99
C LEU A 98 -7.48 8.53 3.48
N VAL A 99 -7.29 7.48 4.28
CA VAL A 99 -6.98 7.59 5.72
C VAL A 99 -5.68 8.37 5.92
N SER A 100 -4.69 8.10 5.09
CA SER A 100 -3.42 8.81 5.09
C SER A 100 -3.62 10.30 4.83
N ILE A 101 -4.37 10.69 3.79
CA ILE A 101 -4.66 12.10 3.49
C ILE A 101 -5.40 12.79 4.65
N VAL A 102 -6.38 12.13 5.26
CA VAL A 102 -7.13 12.70 6.40
C VAL A 102 -6.21 12.90 7.61
N ASN A 103 -5.31 11.95 7.89
CA ASN A 103 -4.34 12.06 8.98
C ASN A 103 -3.36 13.23 8.78
N LEU A 104 -2.95 13.53 7.55
CA LEU A 104 -2.16 14.73 7.26
C LEU A 104 -2.91 16.00 7.64
N ASN A 105 -4.12 16.17 7.10
CA ASN A 105 -4.90 17.39 7.28
C ASN A 105 -5.15 17.66 8.77
N ASN A 106 -5.37 16.62 9.56
CA ASN A 106 -5.53 16.73 11.01
C ASN A 106 -4.24 17.15 11.73
N ASN A 107 -3.08 16.70 11.26
CA ASN A 107 -1.78 17.04 11.84
C ASN A 107 -1.35 18.47 11.50
N GLU A 108 -1.65 18.97 10.30
CA GLU A 108 -1.41 20.37 9.91
C GLU A 108 -2.27 21.32 10.75
N ASN A 109 -3.59 21.03 10.86
CA ASN A 109 -4.50 21.83 11.68
C ASN A 109 -4.15 21.85 13.18
N LYS A 110 -3.37 20.89 13.68
CA LYS A 110 -2.87 20.89 15.07
C LYS A 110 -1.64 21.76 15.28
N ASN A 111 -0.83 22.00 14.25
CA ASN A 111 0.37 22.83 14.35
C ASN A 111 0.10 24.33 14.14
N ASP A 112 -1.08 24.68 13.62
CA ASP A 112 -1.53 26.06 13.43
C ASP A 112 -2.36 26.62 14.63
N LYS A 113 -2.45 25.88 15.74
CA LYS A 113 -3.06 26.31 17.01
C LYS A 113 -2.03 26.39 18.13
#